data_AF-A0A5C4Y7P7-F1
#
_entry.id   AF-A0A5C4Y7P7-F1
#
_cell.length_a   1.000
_cell.length_b   1.000
_cell.length_c   1.000
_cell.angle_alpha   90.00
_cell.angle_beta   90.00
_cell.angle_gamma   90.00
#
_symmetry.space_group_name_H-M   'P 1'
#
loop_
_entity.id
_entity.type
_entity.pdbx_description
1 polymer ?
#
loop_
_entity_poly.entity_id
_entity_poly.type
_entity_poly.pdbx_seq_one_letter_code
_entity_poly.pdbx_strand_id
1 'polypeptide(L)'
;MNPTTRATTRTWAAHTTYRECGVVTGISAHVVTITRTGTGFEATIDGRTASVLDADRVLRAADRLEVTAEVLEAAPTIGKAVACALHRELGALGYKAHYALASEALEREIVSLAALSADDATTVRSYAYGQLGLAA
;
A
#
# COMPACT_ATOMS: atom_id res chain seq x y z
N MET A 1 7.17 -1.49 4.56
CA MET A 1 6.18 -0.63 3.86
C MET A 1 6.91 0.11 2.77
N ASN A 2 6.51 -0.08 1.51
CA ASN A 2 7.10 0.62 0.37
C ASN A 2 6.54 2.06 0.37
N PRO A 3 7.35 3.11 0.60
CA PRO A 3 6.84 4.47 0.82
C PRO A 3 6.31 5.16 -0.44
N THR A 4 6.30 4.47 -1.58
CA THR A 4 5.96 5.01 -2.90
C THR A 4 4.61 4.55 -3.44
N THR A 5 3.98 3.54 -2.83
CA THR A 5 2.67 3.06 -3.28
C THR A 5 1.60 4.10 -2.96
N ARG A 6 0.88 4.56 -3.99
CA ARG A 6 -0.13 5.60 -3.85
C ARG A 6 -1.33 5.08 -3.07
N ALA A 7 -1.84 5.86 -2.12
CA ALA A 7 -3.07 5.53 -1.41
C ALA A 7 -4.31 5.82 -2.29
N THR A 8 -5.20 4.83 -2.38
CA THR A 8 -6.58 4.99 -2.88
C THR A 8 -7.43 5.69 -1.83
N THR A 9 -7.34 5.26 -0.58
CA THR A 9 -8.06 5.86 0.55
C THR A 9 -7.10 5.99 1.73
N ARG A 10 -7.19 7.08 2.46
CA ARG A 10 -6.47 7.24 3.73
C ARG A 10 -7.38 7.93 4.75
N THR A 11 -7.31 7.44 5.99
CA THR A 11 -8.04 7.99 7.13
C THR A 11 -7.04 8.47 8.17
N TRP A 12 -7.29 9.66 8.71
CA TRP A 12 -6.49 10.27 9.76
C TRP A 12 -7.34 10.58 10.99
N ALA A 13 -6.75 10.39 12.17
CA ALA A 13 -7.17 11.08 13.37
C ALA A 13 -6.42 12.41 13.48
N ALA A 14 -7.14 13.51 13.26
CA ALA A 14 -6.62 14.87 13.24
C ALA A 14 -6.91 15.57 14.57
N HIS A 15 -5.86 15.93 15.30
CA HIS A 15 -5.96 16.55 16.62
C HIS A 15 -5.50 18.01 16.57
N THR A 16 -6.32 18.89 17.15
CA THR A 16 -6.03 20.32 17.30
C THR A 16 -6.09 20.69 18.78
N THR A 17 -5.00 21.23 19.30
CA THR A 17 -4.85 21.70 20.67
C THR A 17 -5.02 23.21 20.69
N TYR A 18 -6.09 23.69 21.32
CA TYR A 18 -6.32 25.11 21.54
C TYR A 18 -5.56 25.57 22.77
N ARG A 19 -4.84 26.70 22.63
CA ARG A 19 -4.07 27.29 23.72
C ARG A 19 -4.34 28.77 23.84
N GLU A 20 -4.50 29.23 25.07
CA GLU A 20 -4.56 30.65 25.42
C GLU A 20 -3.44 30.95 26.41
N CYS A 21 -2.59 31.93 26.09
CA CYS A 21 -1.44 32.30 26.90
C CYS A 21 -0.51 31.11 27.26
N GLY A 22 -0.39 30.13 26.36
CA GLY A 22 0.43 28.92 26.57
C GLY A 22 -0.26 27.76 27.29
N VAL A 23 -1.43 28.00 27.89
CA VAL A 23 -2.23 27.00 28.59
C VAL A 23 -3.17 26.30 27.62
N VAL A 24 -3.27 24.98 27.68
CA VAL A 24 -4.26 24.22 26.88
C VAL A 24 -5.66 24.53 27.38
N THR A 25 -6.48 25.11 26.51
CA THR A 25 -7.88 25.45 26.81
C THR A 25 -8.87 24.48 26.19
N GLY A 26 -8.43 23.68 25.21
CA GLY A 26 -9.27 22.65 24.61
C GLY A 26 -8.51 21.74 23.64
N ILE A 27 -9.12 20.62 23.30
CA ILE A 27 -8.65 19.71 22.26
C ILE A 27 -9.85 19.36 21.39
N SER A 28 -9.69 19.46 20.08
CA SER A 28 -10.63 18.90 19.10
C SER A 28 -9.98 17.75 18.36
N ALA A 29 -10.73 16.69 18.11
CA ALA A 29 -10.30 15.53 17.34
C ALA A 29 -11.34 15.24 16.26
N HIS A 30 -10.87 15.10 15.02
CA HIS A 30 -11.70 14.74 13.88
C HIS A 30 -11.16 13.49 13.18
N VAL A 31 -12.05 12.63 12.73
CA VAL A 31 -11.71 11.52 11.84
C VAL A 31 -11.93 11.96 10.41
N VAL A 32 -10.85 12.18 9.68
CA VAL A 32 -10.91 12.64 8.28
C VAL A 32 -10.56 11.47 7.38
N THR A 33 -11.41 11.16 6.40
CA THR A 33 -11.08 10.19 5.34
C THR A 33 -11.06 10.90 4.00
N ILE A 34 -9.99 10.71 3.24
CA ILE A 34 -9.90 11.15 1.84
C ILE A 34 -9.80 9.90 0.96
N THR A 35 -10.69 9.83 -0.02
CA THR A 35 -10.71 8.77 -1.04
C THR A 35 -10.47 9.38 -2.40
N ARG A 36 -9.55 8.79 -3.17
CA ARG A 36 -9.33 9.09 -4.57
C ARG A 36 -10.40 8.40 -5.40
N THR A 37 -11.01 9.15 -6.31
CA THR A 37 -11.98 8.63 -7.28
C THR A 37 -11.42 8.75 -8.69
N GLY A 38 -12.11 8.18 -9.69
CA GLY A 38 -11.70 8.29 -11.09
C GLY A 38 -11.66 9.71 -11.63
N THR A 39 -12.34 10.66 -10.98
CA THR A 39 -12.48 12.06 -11.42
C THR A 39 -11.90 13.08 -10.43
N GLY A 40 -11.39 12.64 -9.28
CA GLY A 40 -10.85 13.55 -8.26
C GLY A 40 -10.74 12.91 -6.88
N PHE A 41 -11.27 13.60 -5.88
CA PHE A 41 -11.25 13.17 -4.49
C PHE A 41 -12.62 13.38 -3.84
N GLU A 42 -12.96 12.49 -2.93
CA GLU A 42 -14.10 12.59 -2.02
C GLU A 42 -13.59 12.59 -0.58
N ALA A 43 -14.28 13.30 0.31
CA ALA A 43 -13.88 13.46 1.69
C ALA A 43 -15.03 13.16 2.65
N THR A 44 -14.71 12.59 3.79
CA THR A 44 -15.60 12.53 4.95
C THR A 44 -14.89 13.08 6.19
N ILE A 45 -15.65 13.74 7.05
CA ILE A 45 -15.22 14.22 8.36
C ILE A 45 -16.21 13.65 9.38
N ASP A 46 -15.71 12.91 10.37
CA ASP A 46 -16.50 12.25 11.41
C ASP A 46 -17.63 11.37 10.82
N GLY A 47 -17.31 10.69 9.72
CA GLY A 47 -18.24 9.80 9.00
C GLY A 47 -19.27 10.50 8.12
N ARG A 48 -19.25 11.84 8.02
CA ARG A 48 -20.17 12.61 7.16
C ARG A 48 -19.45 13.12 5.92
N THR A 49 -20.12 13.08 4.78
CA THR A 49 -19.59 13.67 3.54
C THR A 49 -19.27 15.15 3.75
N ALA A 50 -18.08 15.56 3.33
CA ALA A 50 -17.60 16.92 3.41
C ALA A 50 -16.96 17.33 2.07
N SER A 51 -16.78 18.63 1.88
CA SER A 51 -15.97 19.09 0.74
C SER A 51 -14.50 18.75 0.98
N VAL A 52 -13.75 18.50 -0.10
CA VAL A 52 -12.30 18.24 -0.01
C VAL A 52 -11.57 19.44 0.59
N LEU A 53 -12.04 20.66 0.34
CA LEU A 53 -11.46 21.88 0.92
C LEU A 53 -11.67 21.96 2.43
N ASP A 54 -12.82 21.54 2.94
CA ASP A 54 -13.06 21.54 4.40
C ASP A 54 -12.22 20.46 5.09
N ALA A 55 -12.08 19.29 4.46
CA ALA A 55 -11.20 18.26 4.97
C ALA A 55 -9.72 18.70 4.96
N ASP A 56 -9.25 19.37 3.89
CA ASP A 56 -7.90 19.96 3.83
C ASP A 56 -7.69 21.00 4.94
N ARG A 57 -8.68 21.87 5.21
CA ARG A 57 -8.62 22.83 6.32
C ARG A 57 -8.46 22.14 7.67
N VAL A 58 -9.26 21.11 7.95
CA VAL A 58 -9.16 20.35 9.22
C VAL A 58 -7.80 19.67 9.34
N LEU A 59 -7.32 19.03 8.27
CA LEU A 59 -6.02 18.35 8.26
C LEU A 59 -4.86 19.34 8.46
N ARG A 60 -4.92 20.53 7.85
CA ARG A 60 -3.88 21.56 8.00
C ARG A 60 -3.90 22.27 9.35
N ALA A 61 -5.08 22.39 9.97
CA ALA A 61 -5.22 23.02 11.28
C ALA A 61 -4.74 22.13 12.42
N ALA A 62 -4.73 20.81 12.24
CA ALA A 62 -4.29 19.86 13.23
C ALA A 62 -2.78 19.98 13.51
N ASP A 63 -2.40 20.06 14.80
CA ASP A 63 -1.01 19.98 15.22
C ASP A 63 -0.46 18.55 15.21
N ARG A 64 -1.37 17.55 15.25
CA ARG A 64 -1.01 16.13 15.16
C ARG A 64 -1.95 15.39 14.23
N LEU A 65 -1.36 14.69 13.26
CA LEU A 65 -2.06 13.77 12.36
C LEU A 65 -1.55 12.35 12.58
N GLU A 66 -2.48 11.42 12.74
CA GLU A 66 -2.18 9.99 12.84
C GLU A 66 -2.96 9.23 11.79
N VAL A 67 -2.29 8.45 10.93
CA VAL A 67 -2.95 7.62 9.93
C VAL A 67 -3.53 6.40 10.65
N THR A 68 -4.86 6.28 10.67
CA THR A 68 -5.56 5.18 11.37
C THR A 68 -6.03 4.08 10.43
N ALA A 69 -6.19 4.38 9.14
CA ALA A 69 -6.45 3.39 8.11
C ALA A 69 -5.91 3.87 6.75
N GLU A 70 -5.50 2.92 5.92
CA GLU A 70 -5.01 3.19 4.58
C GLU A 70 -5.32 2.02 3.65
N VAL A 71 -5.82 2.35 2.45
CA VAL A 71 -5.96 1.42 1.33
C VAL A 71 -5.05 1.90 0.22
N LEU A 72 -4.04 1.10 -0.11
CA LEU A 72 -3.09 1.38 -1.17
C LEU A 72 -3.60 0.89 -2.52
N GLU A 73 -3.19 1.55 -3.59
CA GLU A 73 -3.39 1.03 -4.94
C GLU A 73 -2.67 -0.30 -5.09
N ALA A 74 -3.32 -1.24 -5.78
CA ALA A 74 -2.68 -2.50 -6.12
C ALA A 74 -1.44 -2.21 -6.97
N ALA A 75 -0.32 -2.85 -6.62
CA ALA A 75 0.89 -2.73 -7.42
C ALA A 75 0.62 -3.22 -8.85
N PRO A 76 1.18 -2.55 -9.88
CA PRO A 76 1.04 -3.01 -11.25
C PRO A 76 1.62 -4.41 -11.40
N THR A 77 0.95 -5.25 -12.18
CA THR A 77 1.42 -6.60 -12.45
C THR A 77 2.53 -6.60 -13.49
N ILE A 78 3.46 -7.57 -13.41
CA ILE A 78 4.60 -7.68 -14.32
C ILE A 78 4.21 -8.06 -15.75
N GLY A 79 2.99 -8.58 -15.95
CA GLY A 79 2.46 -8.98 -17.25
C GLY A 79 3.16 -10.19 -17.88
N LYS A 80 2.73 -10.57 -19.09
CA LYS A 80 3.14 -11.83 -19.73
C LYS A 80 4.62 -11.90 -20.10
N ALA A 81 5.19 -10.80 -20.60
CA ALA A 81 6.57 -10.79 -21.09
C ALA A 81 7.58 -11.05 -19.96
N VAL A 82 7.47 -10.30 -18.87
CA VAL A 82 8.33 -10.46 -17.69
C VAL A 82 8.07 -11.78 -16.99
N ALA A 83 6.81 -12.22 -16.89
CA ALA A 83 6.47 -13.53 -16.34
C ALA A 83 7.06 -14.69 -17.16
N CYS A 84 7.13 -14.56 -18.49
CA CYS A 84 7.77 -15.57 -19.34
C CYS A 84 9.28 -15.64 -19.06
N ALA A 85 9.95 -14.50 -18.86
CA ALA A 85 11.35 -14.47 -18.47
C ALA A 85 11.57 -15.15 -17.12
N LEU A 86 10.76 -14.81 -16.10
CA LEU A 86 10.81 -15.45 -14.78
C LEU A 86 10.56 -16.96 -14.88
N HIS A 87 9.60 -17.39 -15.69
CA HIS A 87 9.30 -18.81 -15.89
C HIS A 87 10.51 -19.57 -16.46
N ARG A 88 11.17 -19.01 -17.49
CA ARG A 88 12.39 -19.60 -18.08
C ARG A 88 13.54 -19.64 -17.08
N GLU A 89 13.71 -18.58 -16.30
CA GLU A 89 14.73 -18.49 -15.26
C GLU A 89 14.54 -19.57 -14.19
N LEU A 90 13.32 -19.71 -13.64
CA LEU A 90 13.01 -20.77 -12.67
C LEU A 90 13.21 -22.17 -13.27
N GLY A 91 12.91 -22.35 -14.56
CA GLY A 91 13.16 -23.60 -15.28
C GLY A 91 14.65 -23.90 -15.43
N ALA A 92 15.47 -22.89 -15.68
CA ALA A 92 16.93 -23.02 -15.74
C ALA A 92 17.53 -23.39 -14.38
N LEU A 93 16.92 -22.95 -13.27
CA LEU A 93 17.27 -23.37 -11.91
C LEU A 93 16.78 -24.79 -11.55
N GLY A 94 16.02 -25.44 -12.42
CA GLY A 94 15.56 -26.82 -12.25
C GLY A 94 14.18 -26.97 -11.59
N TYR A 95 13.50 -25.87 -11.26
CA TYR A 95 12.14 -25.94 -10.71
C TYR A 95 11.15 -26.28 -11.82
N LYS A 96 10.36 -27.35 -11.64
CA LYS A 96 9.29 -27.74 -12.60
C LYS A 96 7.91 -27.23 -12.17
N ALA A 97 7.71 -27.01 -10.87
CA ALA A 97 6.45 -26.55 -10.29
C ALA A 97 6.54 -25.05 -9.92
N HIS A 98 6.69 -24.20 -10.93
CA HIS A 98 6.95 -22.75 -10.74
C HIS A 98 5.89 -22.03 -9.91
N TYR A 99 4.62 -22.39 -10.08
CA TYR A 99 3.51 -21.79 -9.34
C TYR A 99 3.49 -22.24 -7.87
N ALA A 100 3.85 -23.49 -7.60
CA ALA A 100 3.97 -24.01 -6.24
C ALA A 100 5.12 -23.31 -5.51
N LEU A 101 6.28 -23.17 -6.18
CA LEU A 101 7.42 -22.43 -5.64
C LEU A 101 7.06 -20.96 -5.35
N ALA A 102 6.37 -20.29 -6.29
CA ALA A 102 5.93 -18.92 -6.07
C ALA A 102 4.89 -18.81 -4.94
N SER A 103 4.03 -19.82 -4.78
CA SER A 103 3.04 -19.86 -3.71
C SER A 103 3.68 -20.05 -2.35
N GLU A 104 4.72 -20.88 -2.28
CA GLU A 104 5.52 -21.09 -1.08
C GLU A 104 6.29 -19.82 -0.71
N ALA A 105 6.98 -19.19 -1.67
CA ALA A 105 7.76 -17.98 -1.44
C ALA A 105 6.92 -16.77 -0.97
N LEU A 106 5.64 -16.72 -1.35
CA LEU A 106 4.73 -15.61 -1.05
C LEU A 106 3.65 -15.97 -0.03
N GLU A 107 3.67 -17.20 0.50
CA GLU A 107 2.72 -17.74 1.48
C GLU A 107 1.23 -17.57 1.06
N ARG A 108 0.96 -17.66 -0.25
CA ARG A 108 -0.39 -17.49 -0.82
C ARG A 108 -0.53 -18.25 -2.14
N GLU A 109 -1.74 -18.63 -2.51
CA GLU A 109 -1.96 -19.34 -3.77
C GLU A 109 -1.65 -18.44 -4.99
N ILE A 110 -0.77 -18.93 -5.88
CA ILE A 110 -0.40 -18.29 -7.14
C ILE A 110 -0.84 -19.17 -8.31
N VAL A 111 -1.81 -18.67 -9.09
CA VAL A 111 -2.28 -19.36 -10.31
C VAL A 111 -1.61 -18.83 -11.59
N SER A 112 -0.92 -17.69 -11.52
CA SER A 112 -0.27 -17.06 -12.67
C SER A 112 0.88 -16.14 -12.25
N LEU A 113 2.07 -16.36 -12.82
CA LEU A 113 3.22 -15.46 -12.62
C LEU A 113 2.99 -14.07 -13.22
N ALA A 114 2.15 -13.95 -14.24
CA ALA A 114 1.84 -12.66 -14.87
C ALA A 114 1.01 -11.72 -13.99
N ALA A 115 0.39 -12.25 -12.92
CA ALA A 115 -0.37 -11.49 -11.94
C ALA A 115 0.48 -11.00 -10.76
N LEU A 116 1.77 -11.37 -10.71
CA LEU A 116 2.67 -10.91 -9.66
C LEU A 116 3.01 -9.43 -9.84
N SER A 117 3.25 -8.75 -8.73
CA SER A 117 3.93 -7.44 -8.73
C SER A 117 5.43 -7.62 -9.02
N ALA A 118 6.14 -6.51 -9.29
CA ALA A 118 7.59 -6.56 -9.47
C ALA A 118 8.33 -6.99 -8.19
N ASP A 119 7.84 -6.57 -7.03
CA ASP A 119 8.37 -6.95 -5.72
C ASP A 119 8.15 -8.45 -5.48
N ASP A 120 6.94 -8.96 -5.72
CA ASP A 120 6.62 -10.38 -5.62
C ASP A 120 7.54 -11.22 -6.51
N ALA A 121 7.75 -10.81 -7.76
CA ALA A 121 8.65 -11.49 -8.69
C ALA A 121 10.10 -11.51 -8.17
N THR A 122 10.53 -10.43 -7.52
CA THR A 122 11.86 -10.33 -6.90
C THR A 122 12.00 -11.25 -5.69
N THR A 123 10.97 -11.32 -4.85
CA THR A 123 10.90 -12.26 -3.71
C THR A 123 10.96 -13.70 -4.21
N VAL A 124 10.18 -14.04 -5.24
CA VAL A 124 10.19 -15.39 -5.84
C VAL A 124 11.57 -15.75 -6.39
N ARG A 125 12.28 -14.83 -7.07
CA ARG A 125 13.66 -15.07 -7.49
C ARG A 125 14.58 -15.28 -6.29
N SER A 126 14.57 -14.35 -5.34
CA SER A 126 15.44 -14.41 -4.16
C SER A 126 15.26 -15.71 -3.39
N TYR A 127 14.01 -16.17 -3.25
CA TYR A 127 13.66 -17.45 -2.65
C TYR A 127 14.22 -18.63 -3.45
N ALA A 128 14.02 -18.65 -4.77
CA ALA A 128 14.51 -19.71 -5.65
C ALA A 128 16.05 -19.84 -5.63
N TYR A 129 16.78 -18.73 -5.72
CA TYR A 129 18.25 -18.77 -5.59
C TYR A 129 18.67 -19.14 -4.16
N GLY A 130 17.99 -18.62 -3.14
CA GLY A 130 18.29 -18.91 -1.73
C GLY A 130 18.14 -20.39 -1.36
N GLN A 131 17.15 -21.09 -1.93
CA GLN A 131 16.98 -22.55 -1.78
C GLN A 131 18.18 -23.35 -2.31
N LEU A 132 18.96 -22.77 -3.23
CA LEU A 132 20.17 -23.35 -3.79
C LEU A 132 21.45 -22.81 -3.12
N GLY A 133 21.32 -21.98 -2.08
CA GLY A 133 22.45 -21.29 -1.45
C GLY A 133 23.10 -20.23 -2.34
N LEU A 134 22.37 -19.71 -3.34
CA LEU A 134 22.82 -18.70 -4.28
C LEU A 134 22.19 -17.33 -3.96
N ALA A 135 22.80 -16.27 -4.47
CA ALA A 135 22.20 -14.93 -4.49
C ALA A 135 21.52 -14.69 -5.84
N ALA A 136 20.32 -14.09 -5.80
CA ALA A 136 19.55 -13.69 -6.98
C ALA A 136 20.02 -12.36 -7.57
#